data_AF-A0A397UWD4-F1
#
_entry.id   AF-A0A397UWD4-F1
#
_cell.length_a   1.000
_cell.length_b   1.000
_cell.length_c   1.000
_cell.angle_alpha   90.00
_cell.angle_beta   90.00
_cell.angle_gamma   90.00
#
_symmetry.space_group_name_H-M   'P 1'
#
loop_
_entity.id
_entity.type
_entity.pdbx_description
1 polymer ?
#
loop_
_entity_poly.entity_id
_entity_poly.type
_entity_poly.pdbx_seq_one_letter_code
_entity_poly.pdbx_strand_id
1 'polypeptide(L)'
;MIETINSGLKGFFNFMTEAIIPKECSAYSINEAKKSIVGLCYLIAGLRNKFVNQHKLEVGLYLRASGATWEAIDTMSSLRYSACAKTVDNNFHVYNIDDYHSIHENRRPDTVSTSTVKHFATCVAKPIIECPSVPLVFNGQLQDRIVSNDFDPIELLTIHSYADNIEEYKKERSIKGVQLLGFKEQIYILYKIMTQHLDGRVAAVVADWPSQIFIKKALYMRTFPALRSSFPQQIESFLPILGPLHVSLNSRKQVIMMYHPFFEKLFHFVFGKNFKLAKKPCSWRVNLLLELAQNGWLIIKDKIIEKFGRACKNVEYRAVVDLLDNLVSATLDIYAILFRSGQFSEYVEAIFCIWTFALRWKRKNYNKAPLVFLSDVFYWSDTNHPFLNVLQNHLTCFNEYYVENVHSKIRANTSKNASVNSIIKQAYFIMNHDPTFKNTYCKTQQYSYTKKTLDFLYNKTALFLVQHFQSIFYNREKNIPKSNKNKKKKLPTTYYLATLEKNVNLRHLLTAYSTAHPPHPGLCDSCGRSLVMKMAWSLFAAMKGIFKNIQKFLTRIEKGADTLIEENLDDDSDDEENVEEEFEEVEEVDISPKLIEKMNQIKYW
;
A
#
# COMPACT_ATOMS: atom_id res chain seq x y z
N MET A 1 40.53 -10.95 26.35
CA MET A 1 40.52 -10.88 24.87
C MET A 1 39.97 -12.21 24.35
N ILE A 2 39.19 -12.31 23.27
CA ILE A 2 38.56 -13.61 22.89
C ILE A 2 39.59 -14.76 22.75
N GLU A 3 40.84 -14.45 22.38
CA GLU A 3 41.96 -15.40 22.30
C GLU A 3 42.36 -16.06 23.64
N THR A 4 42.00 -15.48 24.79
CA THR A 4 42.25 -16.12 26.10
C THR A 4 41.23 -17.20 26.43
N ILE A 5 40.11 -17.27 25.69
CA ILE A 5 39.00 -18.21 25.94
C ILE A 5 39.03 -19.38 24.94
N ASN A 6 39.59 -19.19 23.74
CA ASN A 6 39.72 -20.25 22.73
C ASN A 6 41.14 -20.27 22.15
N SER A 7 41.87 -21.35 22.44
CA SER A 7 43.26 -21.54 22.02
C SER A 7 43.45 -21.61 20.50
N GLY A 8 42.41 -21.98 19.74
CA GLY A 8 42.42 -21.98 18.26
C GLY A 8 42.35 -20.59 17.63
N LEU A 9 42.09 -19.54 18.43
CA LEU A 9 42.07 -18.15 17.98
C LEU A 9 43.34 -17.38 18.35
N LYS A 10 44.33 -18.04 18.96
CA LYS A 10 45.56 -17.38 19.41
C LYS A 10 46.35 -16.87 18.20
N GLY A 11 46.61 -15.57 18.16
CA GLY A 11 47.31 -14.92 17.04
C GLY A 11 46.42 -14.50 15.87
N PHE A 12 45.11 -14.73 15.94
CA PHE A 12 44.16 -14.30 14.92
C PHE A 12 44.11 -12.77 14.79
N PHE A 13 44.11 -12.03 15.90
CA PHE A 13 44.13 -10.57 15.87
C PHE A 13 45.44 -10.03 15.28
N ASN A 14 46.56 -10.68 15.56
CA ASN A 14 47.85 -10.30 14.97
C ASN A 14 47.84 -10.51 13.45
N PHE A 15 47.36 -11.67 12.99
CA PHE A 15 47.20 -11.96 11.57
C PHE A 15 46.31 -10.93 10.86
N MET A 16 45.14 -10.61 11.44
CA MET A 16 44.23 -9.60 10.88
C MET A 16 44.85 -8.20 10.86
N THR A 17 45.60 -7.84 11.90
CA THR A 17 46.30 -6.55 11.99
C THR A 17 47.39 -6.44 10.92
N GLU A 18 48.19 -7.49 10.73
CA GLU A 18 49.25 -7.55 9.71
C GLU A 18 48.73 -7.60 8.28
N ALA A 19 47.56 -8.22 8.06
CA ALA A 19 46.94 -8.30 6.74
C ALA A 19 46.26 -7.00 6.30
N ILE A 20 45.74 -6.20 7.26
CA ILE A 20 44.90 -5.03 6.97
C ILE A 20 45.67 -3.72 7.11
N ILE A 21 46.64 -3.63 8.03
CA ILE A 21 47.39 -2.40 8.27
C ILE A 21 48.69 -2.40 7.44
N PRO A 22 48.89 -1.42 6.53
CA PRO A 22 50.13 -1.27 5.80
C PRO A 22 51.32 -1.04 6.76
N LYS A 23 52.51 -1.53 6.37
CA LYS A 23 53.73 -1.47 7.22
C LYS A 23 54.22 -0.04 7.53
N GLU A 24 53.74 0.95 6.77
CA GLU A 24 54.15 2.37 6.88
C GLU A 24 53.00 3.24 7.38
N CYS A 25 52.61 3.09 8.66
CA CYS A 25 51.57 3.90 9.28
C CYS A 25 52.07 4.53 10.59
N SER A 26 51.52 5.71 10.93
CA SER A 26 51.81 6.36 12.21
C SER A 26 51.26 5.54 13.38
N ALA A 27 51.87 5.64 14.57
CA ALA A 27 51.43 4.91 15.76
C ALA A 27 49.96 5.21 16.14
N TYR A 28 49.49 6.44 15.87
CA TYR A 28 48.10 6.84 16.07
C TYR A 28 47.15 6.11 15.09
N SER A 29 47.50 6.10 13.80
CA SER A 29 46.73 5.41 12.75
C SER A 29 46.66 3.90 12.96
N ILE A 30 47.73 3.30 13.48
CA ILE A 30 47.76 1.87 13.84
C ILE A 30 46.78 1.57 14.98
N ASN A 31 46.69 2.45 15.99
CA ASN A 31 45.80 2.25 17.13
C ASN A 31 44.32 2.40 16.75
N GLU A 32 43.98 3.37 15.90
CA GLU A 32 42.61 3.52 15.37
C GLU A 32 42.21 2.36 14.45
N ALA A 33 43.12 1.88 13.59
CA ALA A 33 42.88 0.70 12.76
C ALA A 33 42.66 -0.58 13.60
N LYS A 34 43.42 -0.76 14.70
CA LYS A 34 43.18 -1.86 15.66
C LYS A 34 41.79 -1.80 16.30
N LYS A 35 41.30 -0.61 16.66
CA LYS A 35 39.92 -0.43 17.17
C LYS A 35 38.88 -0.81 16.11
N SER A 36 39.09 -0.43 14.86
CA SER A 36 38.22 -0.82 13.73
C SER A 36 38.21 -2.32 13.48
N ILE A 37 39.35 -3.00 13.60
CA ILE A 37 39.43 -4.48 13.50
C ILE A 37 38.66 -5.15 14.64
N VAL A 38 38.76 -4.64 15.87
CA VAL A 38 37.95 -5.12 17.00
C VAL A 38 36.45 -4.91 16.72
N GLY A 39 36.07 -3.76 16.18
CA GLY A 39 34.71 -3.49 15.71
C GLY A 39 34.23 -4.50 14.65
N LEU A 40 35.09 -4.83 13.68
CA LEU A 40 34.85 -5.85 12.65
C LEU A 40 34.66 -7.25 13.27
N CYS A 41 35.47 -7.62 14.25
CA CYS A 41 35.32 -8.90 14.95
C CYS A 41 34.02 -8.99 15.75
N TYR A 42 33.60 -7.91 16.43
CA TYR A 42 32.30 -7.84 17.07
C TYR A 42 31.15 -7.87 16.07
N LEU A 43 31.33 -7.26 14.89
CA LEU A 43 30.37 -7.32 13.80
C LEU A 43 30.24 -8.75 13.26
N ILE A 44 31.34 -9.45 13.03
CA ILE A 44 31.36 -10.87 12.61
C ILE A 44 30.74 -11.77 13.69
N ALA A 45 31.04 -11.54 14.97
CA ALA A 45 30.44 -12.29 16.07
C ALA A 45 28.94 -11.99 16.24
N GLY A 46 28.54 -10.73 16.08
CA GLY A 46 27.13 -10.31 16.09
C GLY A 46 26.35 -10.88 14.91
N LEU A 47 26.96 -10.90 13.72
CA LEU A 47 26.44 -11.59 12.54
C LEU A 47 26.28 -13.08 12.83
N ARG A 48 27.32 -13.76 13.34
CA ARG A 48 27.25 -15.18 13.71
C ARG A 48 26.17 -15.48 14.73
N ASN A 49 26.03 -14.69 15.79
CA ASN A 49 24.98 -14.90 16.81
C ASN A 49 23.57 -14.68 16.26
N LYS A 50 23.38 -13.69 15.37
CA LYS A 50 22.12 -13.44 14.68
C LYS A 50 21.77 -14.59 13.72
N PHE A 51 22.73 -15.06 12.92
CA PHE A 51 22.56 -16.23 12.04
C PHE A 51 22.27 -17.50 12.84
N VAL A 52 22.97 -17.74 13.94
CA VAL A 52 22.79 -18.95 14.76
C VAL A 52 21.41 -18.96 15.44
N ASN A 53 20.91 -17.82 15.93
CA ASN A 53 19.58 -17.76 16.55
C ASN A 53 18.45 -17.79 15.51
N GLN A 54 18.62 -17.12 14.37
CA GLN A 54 17.65 -17.16 13.28
C GLN A 54 17.59 -18.54 12.63
N HIS A 55 18.74 -19.17 12.39
CA HIS A 55 18.83 -20.53 11.84
C HIS A 55 18.19 -21.56 12.77
N LYS A 56 18.37 -21.44 14.10
CA LYS A 56 17.66 -22.28 15.07
C LYS A 56 16.15 -22.14 14.96
N LEU A 57 15.63 -20.93 14.78
CA LEU A 57 14.20 -20.70 14.57
C LEU A 57 13.73 -21.31 13.25
N GLU A 58 14.47 -21.13 12.17
CA GLU A 58 14.18 -21.73 10.85
C GLU A 58 14.19 -23.26 10.89
N VAL A 59 15.16 -23.86 11.58
CA VAL A 59 15.22 -25.31 11.83
C VAL A 59 14.03 -25.76 12.66
N GLY A 60 13.65 -25.01 13.71
CA GLY A 60 12.47 -25.33 14.51
C GLY A 60 11.16 -25.25 13.74
N LEU A 61 10.99 -24.23 12.90
CA LEU A 61 9.85 -24.08 11.99
C LEU A 61 9.84 -25.18 10.93
N TYR A 62 10.99 -25.55 10.36
CA TYR A 62 11.12 -26.63 9.37
C TYR A 62 10.80 -28.01 9.97
N LEU A 63 11.34 -28.31 11.16
CA LEU A 63 11.03 -29.53 11.89
C LEU A 63 9.53 -29.61 12.16
N ARG A 64 8.92 -28.49 12.60
CA ARG A 64 7.48 -28.42 12.81
C ARG A 64 6.68 -28.65 11.53
N ALA A 65 7.03 -27.98 10.43
CA ALA A 65 6.39 -28.15 9.12
C ALA A 65 6.54 -29.58 8.57
N SER A 66 7.62 -30.26 8.93
CA SER A 66 7.89 -31.66 8.57
C SER A 66 7.17 -32.67 9.47
N GLY A 67 6.32 -32.22 10.40
CA GLY A 67 5.53 -33.08 11.28
C GLY A 67 6.24 -33.55 12.55
N ALA A 68 7.37 -32.95 12.94
CA ALA A 68 8.05 -33.32 14.18
C ALA A 68 7.20 -32.99 15.43
N THR A 69 7.25 -33.87 16.43
CA THR A 69 6.57 -33.66 17.71
C THR A 69 7.23 -32.53 18.52
N TRP A 70 6.50 -31.97 19.49
CA TRP A 70 7.04 -30.92 20.35
C TRP A 70 8.25 -31.39 21.14
N GLU A 71 8.22 -32.64 21.62
CA GLU A 71 9.34 -33.26 22.32
C GLU A 71 10.57 -33.38 21.41
N ALA A 72 10.39 -33.70 20.12
CA ALA A 72 11.48 -33.77 19.17
C ALA A 72 12.10 -32.37 18.89
N ILE A 73 11.27 -31.33 18.78
CA ILE A 73 11.72 -29.95 18.59
C ILE A 73 12.45 -29.44 19.85
N ASP A 74 11.92 -29.70 21.04
CA ASP A 74 12.57 -29.33 22.30
C ASP A 74 13.85 -30.12 22.56
N THR A 75 13.92 -31.38 22.11
CA THR A 75 15.15 -32.17 22.13
C THR A 75 16.20 -31.54 21.21
N MET A 76 15.83 -31.20 19.97
CA MET A 76 16.72 -30.50 19.04
C MET A 76 17.14 -29.12 19.55
N SER A 77 16.28 -28.45 20.30
CA SER A 77 16.59 -27.17 20.95
C SER A 77 17.54 -27.32 22.13
N SER A 78 17.37 -28.36 22.95
CA SER A 78 18.27 -28.72 24.04
C SER A 78 19.66 -29.06 23.52
N LEU A 79 19.74 -29.68 22.35
CA LEU A 79 20.97 -29.91 21.59
C LEU A 79 21.52 -28.65 20.88
N ARG A 80 20.85 -27.50 21.05
CA ARG A 80 21.18 -26.20 20.47
C ARG A 80 21.13 -26.14 18.94
N TYR A 81 20.45 -27.07 18.28
CA TYR A 81 20.26 -27.08 16.82
C TYR A 81 18.95 -26.41 16.38
N SER A 82 17.97 -26.30 17.29
CA SER A 82 16.64 -25.71 17.02
C SER A 82 16.26 -24.64 18.06
N ALA A 83 15.28 -23.80 17.74
CA ALA A 83 14.51 -23.07 18.74
C ALA A 83 13.60 -24.04 19.49
N CYS A 84 13.26 -23.71 20.74
CA CYS A 84 12.37 -24.56 21.52
C CYS A 84 10.95 -24.51 20.97
N ALA A 85 10.19 -25.57 21.22
CA ALA A 85 8.79 -25.70 20.84
C ALA A 85 8.01 -24.42 21.18
N LYS A 86 8.16 -23.91 22.42
CA LYS A 86 7.53 -22.66 22.87
C LYS A 86 7.85 -21.44 22.01
N THR A 87 9.08 -21.31 21.52
CA THR A 87 9.51 -20.20 20.65
C THR A 87 8.99 -20.37 19.22
N VAL A 88 8.89 -21.62 18.75
CA VAL A 88 8.31 -21.98 17.45
C VAL A 88 6.78 -21.79 17.46
N ASP A 89 6.14 -22.02 18.61
CA ASP A 89 4.68 -22.12 18.75
C ASP A 89 3.97 -20.78 19.02
N ASN A 90 4.66 -19.82 19.65
CA ASN A 90 3.98 -18.67 20.25
C ASN A 90 3.87 -17.41 19.39
N ASN A 91 4.41 -17.36 18.17
CA ASN A 91 4.36 -16.13 17.37
C ASN A 91 3.23 -16.22 16.33
N PHE A 92 2.33 -15.24 16.34
CA PHE A 92 1.37 -15.05 15.27
C PHE A 92 2.11 -14.66 13.98
N HIS A 93 1.81 -15.34 12.88
CA HIS A 93 2.44 -15.08 11.58
C HIS A 93 1.45 -14.41 10.64
N VAL A 94 1.92 -13.33 10.00
CA VAL A 94 1.24 -12.73 8.86
C VAL A 94 1.89 -13.26 7.59
N TYR A 95 1.08 -13.80 6.71
CA TYR A 95 1.49 -14.27 5.40
C TYR A 95 1.15 -13.21 4.34
N ASN A 96 2.03 -13.02 3.37
CA ASN A 96 1.74 -12.26 2.16
C ASN A 96 1.85 -13.19 0.97
N ILE A 97 0.85 -13.18 0.10
CA ILE A 97 0.82 -13.96 -1.14
C ILE A 97 0.63 -13.00 -2.30
N ASP A 98 1.52 -13.08 -3.28
CA ASP A 98 1.43 -12.27 -4.49
C ASP A 98 2.06 -12.94 -5.71
N ASP A 99 1.65 -12.51 -6.90
CA ASP A 99 2.13 -12.99 -8.18
C ASP A 99 3.39 -12.21 -8.60
N TYR A 100 4.51 -12.92 -8.71
CA TYR A 100 5.73 -12.42 -9.32
C TYR A 100 5.65 -12.54 -10.84
N HIS A 101 5.81 -11.39 -11.49
CA HIS A 101 6.03 -11.29 -12.92
C HIS A 101 7.50 -10.99 -13.20
N SER A 102 8.14 -11.81 -14.05
CA SER A 102 9.53 -11.62 -14.49
C SER A 102 9.66 -10.50 -15.53
N ILE A 103 9.08 -9.32 -15.25
CA ILE A 103 9.13 -8.15 -16.13
C ILE A 103 10.32 -7.30 -15.69
N HIS A 104 11.31 -7.17 -16.56
CA HIS A 104 12.42 -6.23 -16.42
C HIS A 104 12.20 -5.11 -17.45
N GLU A 105 11.67 -3.95 -17.06
CA GLU A 105 11.54 -2.79 -17.96
C GLU A 105 12.93 -2.37 -18.53
N ASN A 106 13.12 -1.67 -19.66
CA ASN A 106 12.20 -1.10 -20.66
C ASN A 106 11.84 -2.10 -21.80
N ARG A 107 10.58 -2.08 -22.23
CA ARG A 107 10.06 -2.77 -23.43
C ARG A 107 10.50 -2.02 -24.69
N ARG A 108 11.60 -2.43 -25.30
CA ARG A 108 11.79 -2.34 -26.75
C ARG A 108 12.04 -3.76 -27.26
N PRO A 109 11.12 -4.36 -28.04
CA PRO A 109 11.37 -5.66 -28.64
C PRO A 109 12.32 -5.45 -29.82
N ASP A 110 13.58 -5.83 -29.65
CA ASP A 110 14.57 -5.85 -30.73
C ASP A 110 14.45 -7.14 -31.58
N THR A 111 13.46 -8.00 -31.26
CA THR A 111 13.27 -9.33 -31.85
C THR A 111 11.79 -9.62 -32.11
N VAL A 112 11.52 -10.43 -33.14
CA VAL A 112 10.17 -10.81 -33.60
C VAL A 112 9.55 -11.97 -32.81
N SER A 113 10.21 -12.44 -31.75
CA SER A 113 9.73 -13.54 -30.90
C SER A 113 9.08 -13.01 -29.63
N THR A 114 7.83 -13.40 -29.37
CA THR A 114 7.11 -13.14 -28.12
C THR A 114 7.83 -13.79 -26.93
N SER A 115 8.49 -13.00 -26.09
CA SER A 115 9.01 -13.50 -24.81
C SER A 115 7.83 -13.84 -23.90
N THR A 116 7.57 -15.12 -23.64
CA THR A 116 6.57 -15.56 -22.67
C THR A 116 6.98 -15.06 -21.28
N VAL A 117 6.19 -14.15 -20.70
CA VAL A 117 6.36 -13.69 -19.31
C VAL A 117 6.31 -14.91 -18.40
N LYS A 118 7.28 -15.03 -17.48
CA LYS A 118 7.29 -16.10 -16.47
C LYS A 118 6.52 -15.63 -15.24
N HIS A 119 5.56 -16.44 -14.80
CA HIS A 119 4.64 -16.15 -13.70
C HIS A 119 4.92 -17.11 -12.53
N PHE A 120 5.06 -16.56 -11.32
CA PHE A 120 5.25 -17.34 -10.09
C PHE A 120 4.39 -16.78 -8.97
N ALA A 121 3.75 -17.62 -8.15
CA ALA A 121 3.23 -17.23 -6.86
C ALA A 121 4.35 -17.20 -5.81
N THR A 122 4.36 -16.14 -5.00
CA THR A 122 5.31 -15.91 -3.91
C THR A 122 4.56 -15.91 -2.59
N CYS A 123 5.05 -16.66 -1.59
CA CYS A 123 4.61 -16.52 -0.20
C CYS A 123 5.78 -16.13 0.69
N VAL A 124 5.61 -15.02 1.39
CA VAL A 124 6.48 -14.62 2.47
C VAL A 124 5.72 -14.55 3.78
N ALA A 125 6.38 -14.84 4.89
CA ALA A 125 5.81 -14.71 6.22
C ALA A 125 6.63 -13.78 7.10
N LYS A 126 5.94 -13.04 7.96
CA LYS A 126 6.55 -12.22 8.99
C LYS A 126 5.93 -12.56 10.36
N PRO A 127 6.74 -12.97 11.35
CA PRO A 127 6.25 -13.17 12.70
C PRO A 127 5.99 -11.83 13.39
N ILE A 128 4.91 -11.74 14.16
CA ILE A 128 4.65 -10.67 15.11
C ILE A 128 5.26 -11.10 16.44
N ILE A 129 6.33 -10.44 16.85
CA ILE A 129 7.04 -10.72 18.11
C ILE A 129 6.11 -10.39 19.29
N GLU A 130 6.06 -11.28 20.29
CA GLU A 130 5.24 -11.12 21.51
C GLU A 130 3.71 -11.13 21.31
N CYS A 131 3.22 -11.45 20.10
CA CYS A 131 1.79 -11.66 19.85
C CYS A 131 1.48 -13.17 19.79
N PRO A 132 0.69 -13.74 20.72
CA PRO A 132 0.29 -15.13 20.68
C PRO A 132 -0.57 -15.43 19.44
N SER A 133 -0.47 -16.66 18.91
CA SER A 133 -1.32 -17.10 17.81
C SER A 133 -2.80 -17.05 18.20
N VAL A 134 -3.65 -16.56 17.28
CA VAL A 134 -5.09 -16.46 17.52
C VAL A 134 -5.75 -17.83 17.28
N PRO A 135 -6.47 -18.40 18.26
CA PRO A 135 -7.24 -19.62 18.07
C PRO A 135 -8.45 -19.36 17.15
N LEU A 136 -8.86 -20.36 16.38
CA LEU A 136 -10.01 -20.27 15.47
C LEU A 136 -11.36 -20.03 16.20
N VAL A 137 -11.45 -20.28 17.51
CA VAL A 137 -12.66 -20.14 18.35
C VAL A 137 -12.30 -19.39 19.64
N PHE A 138 -13.07 -18.36 20.02
CA PHE A 138 -12.74 -17.53 21.20
C PHE A 138 -13.88 -16.70 21.81
N ASN A 139 -13.76 -16.37 23.12
CA ASN A 139 -14.60 -15.46 23.92
C ASN A 139 -13.77 -14.45 24.78
N GLY A 140 -13.84 -13.13 24.48
CA GLY A 140 -13.48 -11.91 25.29
C GLY A 140 -12.02 -11.66 25.73
N GLN A 141 -11.44 -10.45 26.00
CA GLN A 141 -11.77 -9.01 26.05
C GLN A 141 -10.47 -8.19 25.74
N LEU A 142 -10.55 -6.86 25.51
CA LEU A 142 -9.57 -5.98 24.80
C LEU A 142 -8.89 -4.88 25.66
N GLN A 143 -7.70 -4.40 25.26
CA GLN A 143 -6.97 -3.28 25.91
C GLN A 143 -6.10 -2.46 24.91
N ASP A 144 -6.13 -1.12 24.98
CA ASP A 144 -5.58 -0.16 24.00
C ASP A 144 -4.25 0.52 24.42
N ARG A 145 -3.46 0.98 23.42
CA ARG A 145 -2.54 2.16 23.46
C ARG A 145 -2.11 2.62 22.05
N ILE A 146 -1.93 3.94 21.85
CA ILE A 146 -1.49 4.60 20.58
C ILE A 146 -0.23 5.45 20.83
N VAL A 147 0.65 5.58 19.80
CA VAL A 147 1.81 6.50 19.74
C VAL A 147 1.80 7.28 18.41
N SER A 148 2.18 8.57 18.44
CA SER A 148 2.23 9.52 17.31
C SER A 148 3.61 9.55 16.62
N ASN A 149 3.65 9.68 15.29
CA ASN A 149 4.89 9.85 14.50
C ASN A 149 4.75 10.97 13.45
N ASP A 150 5.79 11.80 13.32
CA ASP A 150 5.95 12.79 12.23
C ASP A 150 6.64 12.12 11.02
N PHE A 151 6.10 12.33 9.80
CA PHE A 151 6.64 11.79 8.54
C PHE A 151 7.29 12.88 7.68
N ASP A 152 8.36 12.52 6.97
CA ASP A 152 9.04 13.42 6.02
C ASP A 152 8.32 13.41 4.65
N PRO A 153 7.96 14.57 4.06
CA PRO A 153 7.32 14.63 2.74
C PRO A 153 8.03 13.85 1.63
N ILE A 154 9.37 13.84 1.60
CA ILE A 154 10.12 13.11 0.57
C ILE A 154 9.95 11.59 0.75
N GLU A 155 9.92 11.14 2.00
CA GLU A 155 9.64 9.75 2.36
C GLU A 155 8.22 9.32 1.94
N LEU A 156 7.24 10.22 2.05
CA LEU A 156 5.84 9.98 1.63
C LEU A 156 5.72 9.84 0.10
N LEU A 157 6.53 10.57 -0.67
CA LEU A 157 6.57 10.48 -2.13
C LEU A 157 7.17 9.16 -2.63
N THR A 158 8.10 8.57 -1.88
CA THR A 158 8.82 7.34 -2.25
C THR A 158 8.19 6.05 -1.72
N ILE A 159 7.01 6.10 -1.08
CA ILE A 159 6.39 4.91 -0.44
C ILE A 159 6.09 3.74 -1.38
N HIS A 160 5.92 4.02 -2.68
CA HIS A 160 5.68 3.03 -3.74
C HIS A 160 6.93 2.79 -4.58
N SER A 161 8.09 3.26 -4.12
CA SER A 161 9.39 2.94 -4.71
C SER A 161 10.01 1.74 -3.99
N TYR A 162 10.50 0.80 -4.78
CA TYR A 162 11.14 -0.43 -4.32
C TYR A 162 12.62 -0.52 -4.73
N ALA A 163 13.18 0.60 -5.19
CA ALA A 163 14.60 0.67 -5.54
C ALA A 163 15.44 0.66 -4.26
N ASP A 164 16.39 -0.28 -4.18
CA ASP A 164 17.26 -0.50 -3.01
C ASP A 164 18.26 0.64 -2.75
N ASN A 165 18.37 1.61 -3.67
CA ASN A 165 19.35 2.69 -3.64
C ASN A 165 18.78 4.04 -3.16
N ILE A 166 17.53 4.14 -2.70
CA ILE A 166 16.96 5.43 -2.24
C ILE A 166 17.41 5.74 -0.79
N GLU A 167 17.96 6.94 -0.53
CA GLU A 167 18.47 7.32 0.81
C GLU A 167 17.39 7.35 1.89
N GLU A 168 16.17 7.73 1.52
CA GLU A 168 15.02 7.92 2.39
C GLU A 168 14.42 6.58 2.89
N TYR A 169 15.15 5.48 2.72
CA TYR A 169 14.77 4.13 3.10
C TYR A 169 14.72 3.93 4.62
N LYS A 170 13.50 3.76 5.17
CA LYS A 170 13.30 3.48 6.61
C LYS A 170 13.30 1.98 6.94
N LYS A 171 13.69 1.66 8.18
CA LYS A 171 13.79 0.30 8.76
C LYS A 171 12.51 -0.53 8.61
N GLU A 172 11.34 0.10 8.57
CA GLU A 172 10.03 -0.54 8.38
C GLU A 172 9.85 -1.22 7.01
N ARG A 173 10.58 -0.76 5.98
CA ARG A 173 10.58 -1.33 4.63
C ARG A 173 11.56 -2.51 4.48
N SER A 174 12.31 -2.80 5.54
CA SER A 174 13.29 -3.88 5.56
C SER A 174 12.62 -5.25 5.50
N ILE A 175 13.17 -6.13 4.65
CA ILE A 175 12.83 -7.57 4.63
C ILE A 175 13.49 -8.35 5.78
N LYS A 176 14.11 -7.67 6.76
CA LYS A 176 14.72 -8.32 7.92
C LYS A 176 13.65 -9.04 8.74
N GLY A 177 13.83 -10.35 8.94
CA GLY A 177 12.87 -11.21 9.64
C GLY A 177 11.69 -11.66 8.77
N VAL A 178 11.69 -11.32 7.48
CA VAL A 178 10.76 -11.89 6.49
C VAL A 178 11.32 -13.23 6.01
N GLN A 179 10.50 -14.27 6.02
CA GLN A 179 10.86 -15.61 5.58
C GLN A 179 10.18 -15.92 4.25
N LEU A 180 10.93 -16.40 3.25
CA LEU A 180 10.37 -16.92 2.01
C LEU A 180 9.90 -18.36 2.23
N LEU A 181 8.59 -18.58 2.23
CA LEU A 181 7.99 -19.91 2.44
C LEU A 181 7.78 -20.66 1.13
N GLY A 182 7.55 -19.93 0.04
CA GLY A 182 7.41 -20.54 -1.26
C GLY A 182 7.54 -19.55 -2.41
N PHE A 183 8.09 -20.05 -3.51
CA PHE A 183 8.21 -19.35 -4.78
C PHE A 183 8.02 -20.39 -5.88
N LYS A 184 6.81 -20.45 -6.45
CA LYS A 184 6.35 -21.56 -7.30
C LYS A 184 5.46 -21.06 -8.43
N GLU A 185 5.44 -21.75 -9.56
CA GLU A 185 4.60 -21.37 -10.71
C GLU A 185 3.08 -21.48 -10.45
N GLN A 186 2.65 -22.13 -9.35
CA GLN A 186 1.23 -22.34 -9.04
C GLN A 186 0.87 -22.00 -7.59
N ILE A 187 -0.12 -21.12 -7.41
CA ILE A 187 -0.61 -20.66 -6.09
C ILE A 187 -1.20 -21.80 -5.25
N TYR A 188 -1.78 -22.83 -5.89
CA TYR A 188 -2.34 -24.01 -5.22
C TYR A 188 -1.30 -24.80 -4.41
N ILE A 189 -0.06 -24.86 -4.91
CA ILE A 189 1.06 -25.53 -4.24
C ILE A 189 1.46 -24.77 -2.96
N LEU A 190 1.29 -23.44 -2.97
CA LEU A 190 1.58 -22.56 -1.86
C LEU A 190 0.62 -22.81 -0.68
N TYR A 191 -0.68 -22.96 -0.96
CA TYR A 191 -1.67 -23.35 0.04
C TYR A 191 -1.34 -24.70 0.68
N LYS A 192 -0.82 -25.67 -0.10
CA LYS A 192 -0.40 -26.98 0.43
C LYS A 192 0.81 -26.91 1.36
N ILE A 193 1.75 -25.99 1.10
CA ILE A 193 2.91 -25.75 1.97
C ILE A 193 2.50 -25.01 3.25
N MET A 194 1.58 -24.04 3.12
CA MET A 194 1.13 -23.24 4.25
C MET A 194 0.25 -24.01 5.24
N THR A 195 -0.39 -25.09 4.82
CA THR A 195 -1.40 -25.80 5.62
C THR A 195 -0.81 -26.80 6.62
N GLN A 196 0.43 -27.24 6.46
CA GLN A 196 1.02 -28.32 7.28
C GLN A 196 1.27 -27.93 8.74
N HIS A 197 1.30 -26.64 9.07
CA HIS A 197 1.58 -26.12 10.42
C HIS A 197 0.39 -25.37 11.07
N LEU A 198 -0.79 -25.34 10.42
CA LEU A 198 -1.93 -24.47 10.79
C LEU A 198 -3.08 -25.17 11.54
N ASP A 199 -2.80 -26.24 12.29
CA ASP A 199 -3.82 -26.99 13.03
C ASP A 199 -4.55 -26.11 14.08
N GLY A 200 -5.76 -25.65 13.75
CA GLY A 200 -6.67 -24.93 14.65
C GLY A 200 -6.36 -23.44 14.90
N ARG A 201 -5.48 -22.83 14.10
CA ARG A 201 -5.02 -21.43 14.29
C ARG A 201 -5.37 -20.55 13.10
N VAL A 202 -5.53 -19.25 13.35
CA VAL A 202 -5.73 -18.26 12.30
C VAL A 202 -4.40 -17.98 11.58
N ALA A 203 -4.41 -18.05 10.25
CA ALA A 203 -3.35 -17.63 9.35
C ALA A 203 -3.83 -16.42 8.55
N ALA A 204 -3.44 -15.22 8.98
CA ALA A 204 -3.76 -14.02 8.23
C ALA A 204 -2.96 -13.98 6.93
N VAL A 205 -3.66 -13.85 5.81
CA VAL A 205 -3.07 -13.74 4.47
C VAL A 205 -3.40 -12.37 3.92
N VAL A 206 -2.44 -11.46 3.94
CA VAL A 206 -2.56 -10.18 3.24
C VAL A 206 -2.33 -10.45 1.76
N ALA A 207 -3.30 -10.09 0.96
CA ALA A 207 -3.22 -10.29 -0.48
C ALA A 207 -4.03 -9.23 -1.21
N ASP A 208 -3.69 -9.01 -2.46
CA ASP A 208 -4.41 -8.13 -3.35
C ASP A 208 -5.71 -8.81 -3.89
N TRP A 209 -6.38 -8.14 -4.81
CA TRP A 209 -7.49 -8.74 -5.56
C TRP A 209 -7.02 -8.99 -7.00
N PRO A 210 -7.05 -10.24 -7.49
CA PRO A 210 -7.99 -11.30 -7.14
C PRO A 210 -7.50 -12.32 -6.09
N SER A 211 -6.29 -12.23 -5.56
CA SER A 211 -5.69 -13.23 -4.67
C SER A 211 -6.58 -13.61 -3.47
N GLN A 212 -7.25 -12.63 -2.85
CA GLN A 212 -8.24 -12.85 -1.78
C GLN A 212 -9.47 -13.68 -2.21
N ILE A 213 -9.89 -13.60 -3.48
CA ILE A 213 -11.05 -14.34 -4.00
C ILE A 213 -10.80 -15.83 -3.90
N PHE A 214 -9.59 -16.29 -4.25
CA PHE A 214 -9.29 -17.72 -4.29
C PHE A 214 -9.47 -18.36 -2.92
N ILE A 215 -8.96 -17.71 -1.87
CA ILE A 215 -9.12 -18.16 -0.48
C ILE A 215 -10.60 -18.20 -0.10
N LYS A 216 -11.34 -17.11 -0.35
CA LYS A 216 -12.76 -17.02 0.01
C LYS A 216 -13.63 -18.01 -0.79
N LYS A 217 -13.33 -18.24 -2.08
CA LYS A 217 -14.01 -19.23 -2.93
C LYS A 217 -13.76 -20.63 -2.40
N ALA A 218 -12.53 -20.97 -2.05
CA ALA A 218 -12.19 -22.28 -1.54
C ALA A 218 -12.82 -22.56 -0.15
N LEU A 219 -12.84 -21.56 0.74
CA LEU A 219 -13.60 -21.60 2.00
C LEU A 219 -15.10 -21.84 1.76
N TYR A 220 -15.70 -21.09 0.83
CA TYR A 220 -17.12 -21.24 0.49
C TYR A 220 -17.43 -22.61 -0.11
N MET A 221 -16.62 -23.10 -1.06
CA MET A 221 -16.83 -24.39 -1.70
C MET A 221 -16.77 -25.55 -0.70
N ARG A 222 -15.93 -25.43 0.34
CA ARG A 222 -15.82 -26.43 1.41
C ARG A 222 -17.06 -26.55 2.29
N THR A 223 -17.94 -25.53 2.30
CA THR A 223 -19.24 -25.60 3.01
C THR A 223 -20.21 -26.57 2.34
N PHE A 224 -20.02 -26.90 1.05
CA PHE A 224 -20.85 -27.86 0.34
C PHE A 224 -20.39 -29.30 0.60
N PRO A 225 -21.29 -30.20 1.05
CA PRO A 225 -20.95 -31.60 1.32
C PRO A 225 -20.27 -32.32 0.16
N ALA A 226 -20.69 -32.04 -1.08
CA ALA A 226 -20.15 -32.68 -2.29
C ALA A 226 -18.72 -32.25 -2.66
N LEU A 227 -18.27 -31.07 -2.21
CA LEU A 227 -16.96 -30.49 -2.55
C LEU A 227 -16.01 -30.43 -1.35
N ARG A 228 -16.48 -30.80 -0.16
CA ARG A 228 -15.71 -30.76 1.09
C ARG A 228 -14.40 -31.56 1.04
N SER A 229 -14.40 -32.70 0.34
CA SER A 229 -13.20 -33.55 0.17
C SER A 229 -12.18 -32.98 -0.82
N SER A 230 -12.59 -32.08 -1.71
CA SER A 230 -11.73 -31.48 -2.73
C SER A 230 -10.80 -30.38 -2.19
N PHE A 231 -11.07 -29.89 -0.97
CA PHE A 231 -10.30 -28.84 -0.32
C PHE A 231 -9.80 -29.30 1.07
N PRO A 232 -8.50 -29.14 1.40
CA PRO A 232 -7.95 -29.51 2.72
C PRO A 232 -8.66 -28.80 3.89
N GLN A 233 -8.75 -29.45 5.05
CA GLN A 233 -9.37 -28.86 6.25
C GLN A 233 -8.65 -27.62 6.74
N GLN A 234 -7.34 -27.62 6.60
CA GLN A 234 -6.45 -26.55 7.00
C GLN A 234 -6.70 -25.24 6.22
N ILE A 235 -7.51 -25.27 5.16
CA ILE A 235 -7.93 -24.04 4.48
C ILE A 235 -8.82 -23.15 5.36
N GLU A 236 -9.54 -23.74 6.32
CA GLU A 236 -10.36 -23.04 7.32
C GLU A 236 -9.53 -22.10 8.21
N SER A 237 -8.22 -22.37 8.32
CA SER A 237 -7.27 -21.54 9.05
C SER A 237 -6.96 -20.21 8.34
N PHE A 238 -7.14 -20.10 7.02
CA PHE A 238 -6.77 -18.88 6.29
C PHE A 238 -7.78 -17.76 6.47
N LEU A 239 -7.25 -16.59 6.83
CA LEU A 239 -8.01 -15.37 6.96
C LEU A 239 -7.48 -14.33 5.97
N PRO A 240 -8.11 -14.15 4.80
CA PRO A 240 -7.70 -13.14 3.83
C PRO A 240 -7.91 -11.73 4.38
N ILE A 241 -6.85 -10.92 4.37
CA ILE A 241 -6.81 -9.53 4.82
C ILE A 241 -6.55 -8.62 3.62
N LEU A 242 -7.20 -7.45 3.62
CA LEU A 242 -7.07 -6.46 2.56
C LEU A 242 -5.65 -5.90 2.49
N GLY A 243 -5.02 -6.01 1.32
CA GLY A 243 -3.76 -5.37 0.99
C GLY A 243 -3.80 -3.83 1.08
N PRO A 244 -3.20 -3.21 2.13
CA PRO A 244 -3.29 -1.77 2.36
C PRO A 244 -2.44 -0.96 1.36
N LEU A 245 -1.34 -1.51 0.88
CA LEU A 245 -0.44 -0.88 -0.10
C LEU A 245 -1.10 -0.85 -1.48
N HIS A 246 -1.72 -1.96 -1.89
CA HIS A 246 -2.47 -2.07 -3.14
C HIS A 246 -3.71 -1.18 -3.14
N VAL A 247 -4.43 -1.08 -2.01
CA VAL A 247 -5.53 -0.09 -1.85
C VAL A 247 -5.02 1.33 -2.05
N SER A 248 -3.89 1.69 -1.44
CA SER A 248 -3.26 3.00 -1.62
C SER A 248 -2.89 3.24 -3.08
N LEU A 249 -2.12 2.34 -3.70
CA LEU A 249 -1.66 2.47 -5.08
C LEU A 249 -2.83 2.61 -6.07
N ASN A 250 -3.81 1.71 -5.99
CA ASN A 250 -4.93 1.67 -6.93
C ASN A 250 -5.88 2.84 -6.75
N SER A 251 -6.13 3.25 -5.50
CA SER A 251 -7.01 4.40 -5.23
C SER A 251 -6.37 5.71 -5.74
N ARG A 252 -5.06 5.91 -5.55
CA ARG A 252 -4.32 7.07 -6.08
C ARG A 252 -4.36 7.14 -7.60
N LYS A 253 -4.04 6.03 -8.29
CA LYS A 253 -4.15 5.93 -9.76
C LYS A 253 -5.57 6.28 -10.23
N GLN A 254 -6.58 5.74 -9.55
CA GLN A 254 -7.98 5.97 -9.90
C GLN A 254 -8.41 7.44 -9.74
N VAL A 255 -7.94 8.16 -8.72
CA VAL A 255 -8.19 9.60 -8.55
C VAL A 255 -7.65 10.38 -9.75
N ILE A 256 -6.39 10.15 -10.12
CA ILE A 256 -5.77 10.80 -11.28
C ILE A 256 -6.53 10.50 -12.56
N MET A 257 -6.91 9.24 -12.81
CA MET A 257 -7.64 8.88 -14.02
C MET A 257 -9.04 9.51 -14.09
N MET A 258 -9.78 9.52 -12.97
CA MET A 258 -11.13 10.10 -12.90
C MET A 258 -11.12 11.62 -13.06
N TYR A 259 -10.10 12.29 -12.55
CA TYR A 259 -9.95 13.74 -12.58
C TYR A 259 -8.80 14.18 -13.48
N HIS A 260 -8.47 13.38 -14.50
CA HIS A 260 -7.35 13.65 -15.41
C HIS A 260 -7.41 15.06 -16.01
N PRO A 261 -8.57 15.60 -16.47
CA PRO A 261 -8.63 16.96 -16.99
C PRO A 261 -8.25 18.05 -15.97
N PHE A 262 -8.49 17.81 -14.67
CA PHE A 262 -8.06 18.72 -13.61
C PHE A 262 -6.55 18.62 -13.39
N PHE A 263 -6.04 17.40 -13.24
CA PHE A 263 -4.61 17.16 -13.01
C PHE A 263 -3.74 17.54 -14.21
N GLU A 264 -4.24 17.41 -15.44
CA GLU A 264 -3.58 17.89 -16.66
C GLU A 264 -3.43 19.41 -16.65
N LYS A 265 -4.49 20.15 -16.27
CA LYS A 265 -4.40 21.62 -16.11
C LYS A 265 -3.44 22.02 -14.98
N LEU A 266 -3.47 21.31 -13.86
CA LEU A 266 -2.54 21.52 -12.73
C LEU A 266 -1.09 21.28 -13.18
N PHE A 267 -0.83 20.14 -13.80
CA PHE A 267 0.49 19.74 -14.30
C PHE A 267 1.05 20.78 -15.28
N HIS A 268 0.28 21.17 -16.30
CA HIS A 268 0.74 22.18 -17.27
C HIS A 268 0.97 23.56 -16.64
N PHE A 269 0.25 23.91 -15.57
CA PHE A 269 0.49 25.17 -14.85
C PHE A 269 1.78 25.11 -14.03
N VAL A 270 2.01 23.99 -13.34
CA VAL A 270 3.13 23.82 -12.41
C VAL A 270 4.44 23.57 -13.17
N PHE A 271 4.44 22.68 -14.16
CA PHE A 271 5.66 22.28 -14.86
C PHE A 271 5.83 23.00 -16.21
N GLY A 272 4.73 23.45 -16.83
CA GLY A 272 4.75 24.17 -18.09
C GLY A 272 3.99 23.44 -19.20
N LYS A 273 3.51 24.19 -20.19
CA LYS A 273 2.64 23.68 -21.27
C LYS A 273 3.36 22.79 -22.30
N ASN A 274 4.70 22.80 -22.30
CA ASN A 274 5.49 22.01 -23.25
C ASN A 274 5.59 20.54 -22.82
N PHE A 275 5.39 20.27 -21.53
CA PHE A 275 5.36 18.90 -20.98
C PHE A 275 3.97 18.29 -21.19
N LYS A 276 3.93 16.97 -21.37
CA LYS A 276 2.68 16.21 -21.53
C LYS A 276 2.48 15.30 -20.33
N LEU A 277 1.29 15.33 -19.74
CA LEU A 277 0.88 14.35 -18.74
C LEU A 277 0.32 13.10 -19.43
N ALA A 278 0.86 11.92 -19.16
CA ALA A 278 0.31 10.68 -19.70
C ALA A 278 -1.15 10.47 -19.22
N LYS A 279 -1.93 9.69 -19.99
CA LYS A 279 -3.29 9.31 -19.55
C LYS A 279 -3.27 8.38 -18.34
N LYS A 280 -2.21 7.58 -18.22
CA LYS A 280 -1.89 6.72 -17.08
C LYS A 280 -0.45 7.07 -16.64
N PRO A 281 -0.26 8.10 -15.80
CA PRO A 281 1.07 8.47 -15.35
C PRO A 281 1.69 7.38 -14.47
N CYS A 282 3.01 7.36 -14.42
CA CYS A 282 3.75 6.44 -13.57
C CYS A 282 3.50 6.72 -12.07
N SER A 283 3.76 5.72 -11.20
CA SER A 283 3.41 5.79 -9.77
C SER A 283 4.03 6.99 -9.04
N TRP A 284 5.26 7.37 -9.37
CA TRP A 284 5.94 8.50 -8.73
C TRP A 284 5.31 9.85 -9.15
N ARG A 285 4.87 9.96 -10.41
CA ARG A 285 4.15 11.15 -10.91
C ARG A 285 2.78 11.29 -10.28
N VAL A 286 2.06 10.17 -10.17
CA VAL A 286 0.76 10.11 -9.45
C VAL A 286 0.92 10.62 -8.02
N ASN A 287 1.92 10.11 -7.28
CA ASN A 287 2.17 10.55 -5.90
C ASN A 287 2.47 12.05 -5.83
N LEU A 288 3.34 12.56 -6.71
CA LEU A 288 3.69 13.97 -6.73
C LEU A 288 2.46 14.86 -7.01
N LEU A 289 1.65 14.54 -8.01
CA LEU A 289 0.49 15.36 -8.36
C LEU A 289 -0.56 15.43 -7.24
N LEU A 290 -0.78 14.32 -6.54
CA LEU A 290 -1.66 14.27 -5.38
C LEU A 290 -1.08 15.07 -4.21
N GLU A 291 0.21 14.92 -3.92
CA GLU A 291 0.93 15.65 -2.88
C GLU A 291 0.88 17.18 -3.12
N LEU A 292 1.13 17.60 -4.36
CA LEU A 292 1.04 19.01 -4.76
C LEU A 292 -0.39 19.54 -4.61
N ALA A 293 -1.39 18.77 -5.03
CA ALA A 293 -2.80 19.16 -4.91
C ALA A 293 -3.23 19.31 -3.45
N GLN A 294 -2.83 18.38 -2.58
CA GLN A 294 -3.12 18.41 -1.13
C GLN A 294 -2.49 19.65 -0.47
N ASN A 295 -1.18 19.83 -0.60
CA ASN A 295 -0.46 20.90 0.09
C ASN A 295 -0.79 22.27 -0.50
N GLY A 296 -0.95 22.38 -1.83
CA GLY A 296 -1.42 23.60 -2.46
C GLY A 296 -2.83 23.99 -2.00
N TRP A 297 -3.70 23.01 -1.77
CA TRP A 297 -5.05 23.24 -1.26
C TRP A 297 -5.03 23.73 0.18
N LEU A 298 -4.24 23.10 1.07
CA LEU A 298 -4.11 23.49 2.48
C LEU A 298 -3.73 24.97 2.65
N ILE A 299 -2.90 25.52 1.77
CA ILE A 299 -2.49 26.94 1.80
C ILE A 299 -3.67 27.90 1.62
N ILE A 300 -4.66 27.54 0.80
CA ILE A 300 -5.73 28.48 0.37
C ILE A 300 -7.12 28.10 0.88
N LYS A 301 -7.27 26.88 1.43
CA LYS A 301 -8.52 26.24 1.80
C LYS A 301 -9.47 27.16 2.55
N ASP A 302 -9.00 27.75 3.66
CA ASP A 302 -9.86 28.54 4.53
C ASP A 302 -10.43 29.77 3.83
N LYS A 303 -9.60 30.48 3.05
CA LYS A 303 -10.04 31.65 2.28
C LYS A 303 -11.07 31.29 1.20
N ILE A 304 -10.88 30.14 0.54
CA ILE A 304 -11.82 29.67 -0.49
C ILE A 304 -13.15 29.22 0.14
N ILE A 305 -13.11 28.48 1.25
CA ILE A 305 -14.31 28.03 1.97
C ILE A 305 -15.09 29.23 2.53
N GLU A 306 -14.39 30.23 3.07
CA GLU A 306 -14.99 31.48 3.52
C GLU A 306 -15.68 32.23 2.37
N LYS A 307 -15.00 32.37 1.22
CA LYS A 307 -15.53 33.13 0.07
C LYS A 307 -16.74 32.49 -0.59
N PHE A 308 -16.72 31.18 -0.81
CA PHE A 308 -17.87 30.47 -1.38
C PHE A 308 -18.98 30.27 -0.34
N GLY A 309 -18.63 30.22 0.94
CA GLY A 309 -19.52 29.89 2.04
C GLY A 309 -19.70 28.38 2.20
N ARG A 310 -19.76 27.92 3.46
CA ARG A 310 -19.87 26.49 3.82
C ARG A 310 -21.10 25.79 3.25
N ALA A 311 -22.16 26.55 2.94
CA ALA A 311 -23.42 26.04 2.39
C ALA A 311 -23.48 26.11 0.85
N CYS A 312 -22.39 26.49 0.16
CA CYS A 312 -22.37 26.54 -1.30
C CYS A 312 -22.61 25.16 -1.92
N LYS A 313 -23.55 25.09 -2.86
CA LYS A 313 -23.93 23.85 -3.58
C LYS A 313 -23.63 23.91 -5.07
N ASN A 314 -22.79 24.84 -5.51
CA ASN A 314 -22.35 24.87 -6.89
C ASN A 314 -21.66 23.53 -7.23
N VAL A 315 -22.09 22.90 -8.33
CA VAL A 315 -21.72 21.53 -8.68
C VAL A 315 -20.20 21.39 -8.89
N GLU A 316 -19.59 22.32 -9.63
CA GLU A 316 -18.16 22.28 -9.95
C GLU A 316 -17.32 22.59 -8.71
N TYR A 317 -17.71 23.62 -7.93
CA TYR A 317 -17.08 23.91 -6.63
C TYR A 317 -17.08 22.69 -5.72
N ARG A 318 -18.25 22.03 -5.56
CA ARG A 318 -18.37 20.86 -4.69
C ARG A 318 -17.62 19.65 -5.22
N ALA A 319 -17.53 19.46 -6.53
CA ALA A 319 -16.73 18.39 -7.12
C ALA A 319 -15.23 18.59 -6.88
N VAL A 320 -14.72 19.82 -7.01
CA VAL A 320 -13.29 20.14 -6.77
C VAL A 320 -12.97 20.09 -5.27
N VAL A 321 -13.85 20.58 -4.40
CA VAL A 321 -13.67 20.43 -2.94
C VAL A 321 -13.71 18.96 -2.53
N ASP A 322 -14.64 18.14 -3.04
CA ASP A 322 -14.66 16.70 -2.77
C ASP A 322 -13.38 16.00 -3.24
N LEU A 323 -12.82 16.43 -4.39
CA LEU A 323 -11.53 15.97 -4.86
C LEU A 323 -10.41 16.29 -3.86
N LEU A 324 -10.27 17.55 -3.47
CA LEU A 324 -9.12 18.01 -2.67
C LEU A 324 -9.24 17.64 -1.18
N ASP A 325 -10.40 17.80 -0.56
CA ASP A 325 -10.60 17.54 0.88
C ASP A 325 -10.77 16.06 1.19
N ASN A 326 -11.40 15.28 0.30
CA ASN A 326 -11.77 13.90 0.61
C ASN A 326 -10.97 12.88 -0.21
N LEU A 327 -11.00 12.98 -1.54
CA LEU A 327 -10.38 11.97 -2.40
C LEU A 327 -8.86 11.95 -2.30
N VAL A 328 -8.22 13.11 -2.46
CA VAL A 328 -6.76 13.24 -2.42
C VAL A 328 -6.25 12.86 -1.02
N SER A 329 -6.79 13.48 0.04
CA SER A 329 -6.39 13.18 1.43
C SER A 329 -6.57 11.69 1.77
N ALA A 330 -7.76 11.11 1.55
CA ALA A 330 -7.98 9.71 1.91
C ALA A 330 -7.02 8.75 1.19
N THR A 331 -6.67 9.01 -0.07
CA THR A 331 -5.80 8.12 -0.86
C THR A 331 -4.31 8.35 -0.58
N LEU A 332 -3.90 9.55 -0.18
CA LEU A 332 -2.55 9.81 0.32
C LEU A 332 -2.35 9.17 1.70
N ASP A 333 -3.26 9.43 2.63
CA ASP A 333 -3.06 9.17 4.05
C ASP A 333 -3.25 7.70 4.41
N ILE A 334 -4.15 6.97 3.73
CA ILE A 334 -4.57 5.59 4.08
C ILE A 334 -3.39 4.67 4.42
N TYR A 335 -2.39 4.62 3.55
CA TYR A 335 -1.20 3.80 3.77
C TYR A 335 -0.07 4.61 4.38
N ALA A 336 0.20 5.80 3.83
CA ALA A 336 1.39 6.56 4.13
C ALA A 336 1.42 7.06 5.58
N ILE A 337 0.25 7.35 6.17
CA ILE A 337 0.11 7.89 7.51
C ILE A 337 -0.66 6.92 8.39
N LEU A 338 -1.91 6.60 8.05
CA LEU A 338 -2.85 5.91 8.95
C LEU A 338 -2.41 4.47 9.22
N PHE A 339 -2.20 3.68 8.16
CA PHE A 339 -1.75 2.30 8.28
C PHE A 339 -0.38 2.21 8.96
N ARG A 340 0.62 2.99 8.48
CA ARG A 340 2.00 2.96 9.00
C ARG A 340 2.13 3.45 10.44
N SER A 341 1.23 4.31 10.89
CA SER A 341 1.18 4.77 12.30
C SER A 341 0.40 3.82 13.21
N GLY A 342 -0.24 2.78 12.66
CA GLY A 342 -1.13 1.91 13.44
C GLY A 342 -2.42 2.58 13.90
N GLN A 343 -2.86 3.67 13.24
CA GLN A 343 -4.11 4.37 13.55
C GLN A 343 -5.30 3.56 13.02
N PHE A 344 -5.68 2.50 13.74
CA PHE A 344 -6.66 1.52 13.28
C PHE A 344 -8.04 2.13 13.00
N SER A 345 -8.57 2.94 13.92
CA SER A 345 -9.90 3.53 13.79
C SER A 345 -9.98 4.43 12.54
N GLU A 346 -9.03 5.34 12.40
CA GLU A 346 -8.92 6.26 11.28
C GLU A 346 -8.64 5.51 9.97
N TYR A 347 -7.82 4.44 10.01
CA TYR A 347 -7.57 3.57 8.86
C TYR A 347 -8.86 2.90 8.38
N VAL A 348 -9.69 2.35 9.28
CA VAL A 348 -10.98 1.75 8.94
C VAL A 348 -11.95 2.79 8.34
N GLU A 349 -11.99 4.00 8.91
CA GLU A 349 -12.77 5.11 8.34
C GLU A 349 -12.30 5.50 6.94
N ALA A 350 -10.99 5.57 6.72
CA ALA A 350 -10.42 5.85 5.41
C ALA A 350 -10.70 4.72 4.40
N ILE A 351 -10.65 3.44 4.79
CA ILE A 351 -11.09 2.32 3.94
C ILE A 351 -12.56 2.47 3.57
N PHE A 352 -13.41 2.85 4.52
CA PHE A 352 -14.82 3.11 4.25
C PHE A 352 -14.98 4.25 3.24
N CYS A 353 -14.28 5.37 3.40
CA CYS A 353 -14.26 6.47 2.45
C CYS A 353 -13.85 5.99 1.04
N ILE A 354 -12.71 5.30 0.92
CA ILE A 354 -12.21 4.75 -0.35
C ILE A 354 -13.24 3.81 -0.98
N TRP A 355 -13.88 2.95 -0.19
CA TRP A 355 -14.94 2.07 -0.66
C TRP A 355 -16.12 2.85 -1.26
N THR A 356 -16.58 3.93 -0.62
CA THR A 356 -17.69 4.73 -1.16
C THR A 356 -17.33 5.33 -2.52
N PHE A 357 -16.07 5.74 -2.72
CA PHE A 357 -15.58 6.26 -3.99
C PHE A 357 -15.50 5.16 -5.06
N ALA A 358 -14.94 4.00 -4.71
CA ALA A 358 -14.87 2.84 -5.61
C ALA A 358 -16.27 2.36 -6.04
N LEU A 359 -17.24 2.37 -5.12
CA LEU A 359 -18.63 2.08 -5.40
C LEU A 359 -19.24 3.12 -6.36
N ARG A 360 -19.05 4.42 -6.07
CA ARG A 360 -19.50 5.54 -6.92
C ARG A 360 -18.93 5.42 -8.34
N TRP A 361 -17.66 5.06 -8.46
CA TRP A 361 -16.97 4.93 -9.75
C TRP A 361 -17.25 3.60 -10.47
N LYS A 362 -17.93 2.66 -9.80
CA LYS A 362 -18.22 1.31 -10.29
C LYS A 362 -16.94 0.51 -10.58
N ARG A 363 -15.89 0.67 -9.77
CA ARG A 363 -14.65 -0.11 -9.89
C ARG A 363 -14.91 -1.57 -9.49
N LYS A 364 -14.67 -2.53 -10.39
CA LYS A 364 -15.19 -3.91 -10.28
C LYS A 364 -14.67 -4.68 -9.05
N ASN A 365 -13.40 -4.46 -8.71
CA ASN A 365 -12.68 -5.19 -7.68
C ASN A 365 -12.74 -4.45 -6.33
N TYR A 366 -12.44 -3.15 -6.34
CA TYR A 366 -12.42 -2.29 -5.16
C TYR A 366 -13.79 -1.86 -4.62
N ASN A 367 -14.89 -2.11 -5.33
CA ASN A 367 -16.22 -1.96 -4.73
C ASN A 367 -16.60 -3.14 -3.81
N LYS A 368 -15.80 -4.23 -3.81
CA LYS A 368 -15.98 -5.42 -2.97
C LYS A 368 -14.87 -5.60 -1.96
N ALA A 369 -13.59 -5.56 -2.36
CA ALA A 369 -12.49 -5.94 -1.46
C ALA A 369 -12.48 -5.11 -0.15
N PRO A 370 -12.52 -3.75 -0.19
CA PRO A 370 -12.80 -2.92 0.98
C PRO A 370 -14.07 -3.26 1.76
N LEU A 371 -15.17 -3.56 1.06
CA LEU A 371 -16.45 -3.89 1.69
C LEU A 371 -16.37 -5.19 2.50
N VAL A 372 -15.67 -6.17 1.96
CA VAL A 372 -15.48 -7.48 2.60
C VAL A 372 -14.61 -7.32 3.84
N PHE A 373 -13.52 -6.55 3.75
CA PHE A 373 -12.70 -6.22 4.91
C PHE A 373 -13.51 -5.50 6.01
N LEU A 374 -14.31 -4.50 5.65
CA LEU A 374 -15.18 -3.80 6.60
C LEU A 374 -16.20 -4.75 7.25
N SER A 375 -16.77 -5.66 6.47
CA SER A 375 -17.68 -6.69 6.97
C SER A 375 -16.98 -7.62 7.97
N ASP A 376 -15.76 -8.04 7.69
CA ASP A 376 -14.96 -8.90 8.57
C ASP A 376 -14.63 -8.16 9.89
N VAL A 377 -14.24 -6.88 9.82
CA VAL A 377 -14.00 -6.02 10.98
C VAL A 377 -15.25 -5.83 11.85
N PHE A 378 -16.41 -5.52 11.25
CA PHE A 378 -17.65 -5.38 12.00
C PHE A 378 -18.10 -6.70 12.63
N TYR A 379 -17.96 -7.81 11.91
CA TYR A 379 -18.23 -9.13 12.47
C TYR A 379 -17.37 -9.43 13.70
N TRP A 380 -16.06 -9.15 13.64
CA TRP A 380 -15.17 -9.35 14.79
C TRP A 380 -15.51 -8.43 15.95
N SER A 381 -15.95 -7.20 15.68
CA SER A 381 -16.44 -6.28 16.71
C SER A 381 -17.69 -6.82 17.39
N ASP A 382 -18.70 -7.22 16.61
CA ASP A 382 -20.00 -7.68 17.11
C ASP A 382 -19.88 -8.99 17.90
N THR A 383 -18.93 -9.84 17.53
CA THR A 383 -18.67 -11.13 18.19
C THR A 383 -17.59 -11.07 19.26
N ASN A 384 -16.98 -9.90 19.50
CA ASN A 384 -15.86 -9.70 20.42
C ASN A 384 -14.70 -10.69 20.13
N HIS A 385 -14.39 -10.85 18.84
CA HIS A 385 -13.38 -11.78 18.35
C HIS A 385 -11.96 -11.24 18.61
N PRO A 386 -11.01 -12.06 19.10
CA PRO A 386 -9.70 -11.61 19.57
C PRO A 386 -8.80 -11.11 18.43
N PHE A 387 -9.11 -11.53 17.20
CA PHE A 387 -8.41 -11.05 16.01
C PHE A 387 -8.52 -9.53 15.83
N LEU A 388 -9.62 -8.91 16.30
CA LEU A 388 -9.75 -7.45 16.28
C LEU A 388 -8.63 -6.79 17.09
N ASN A 389 -8.28 -7.34 18.26
CA ASN A 389 -7.18 -6.85 19.10
C ASN A 389 -5.83 -6.99 18.41
N VAL A 390 -5.60 -8.10 17.71
CA VAL A 390 -4.37 -8.30 16.94
C VAL A 390 -4.26 -7.26 15.82
N LEU A 391 -5.37 -7.01 15.12
CA LEU A 391 -5.39 -6.01 14.04
C LEU A 391 -5.22 -4.58 14.57
N GLN A 392 -5.84 -4.24 15.71
CA GLN A 392 -5.71 -2.93 16.36
C GLN A 392 -4.29 -2.66 16.85
N ASN A 393 -3.68 -3.62 17.54
CA ASN A 393 -2.35 -3.43 18.15
C ASN A 393 -1.20 -3.64 17.17
N HIS A 394 -1.43 -4.39 16.09
CA HIS A 394 -0.37 -4.79 15.15
C HIS A 394 -0.72 -4.51 13.69
N LEU A 395 -1.55 -3.51 13.40
CA LEU A 395 -2.00 -3.16 12.04
C LEU A 395 -0.84 -3.12 11.03
N THR A 396 0.27 -2.48 11.39
CA THR A 396 1.46 -2.30 10.54
C THR A 396 2.15 -3.61 10.13
N CYS A 397 1.86 -4.73 10.81
CA CYS A 397 2.39 -6.04 10.46
C CYS A 397 1.65 -6.67 9.27
N PHE A 398 0.43 -6.22 8.95
CA PHE A 398 -0.40 -6.67 7.83
C PHE A 398 -0.02 -5.97 6.52
N ASN A 399 1.27 -6.02 6.18
CA ASN A 399 1.84 -5.21 5.11
C ASN A 399 2.41 -6.04 3.96
N GLU A 400 1.84 -5.91 2.77
CA GLU A 400 2.31 -6.56 1.53
C GLU A 400 3.56 -5.91 0.92
N TYR A 401 4.02 -4.78 1.47
CA TYR A 401 5.31 -4.19 1.06
C TYR A 401 6.47 -5.19 1.18
N TYR A 402 6.38 -6.18 2.07
CA TYR A 402 7.40 -7.22 2.18
C TYR A 402 7.49 -8.08 0.91
N VAL A 403 6.36 -8.50 0.34
CA VAL A 403 6.38 -9.36 -0.86
C VAL A 403 6.79 -8.57 -2.10
N GLU A 404 6.31 -7.33 -2.22
CA GLU A 404 6.71 -6.41 -3.29
C GLU A 404 8.20 -6.07 -3.28
N ASN A 405 8.76 -5.82 -2.09
CA ASN A 405 10.18 -5.58 -1.94
C ASN A 405 11.01 -6.83 -2.29
N VAL A 406 10.53 -8.03 -1.93
CA VAL A 406 11.18 -9.29 -2.33
C VAL A 406 11.18 -9.44 -3.85
N HIS A 407 10.05 -9.17 -4.52
CA HIS A 407 9.97 -9.19 -5.97
C HIS A 407 10.93 -8.21 -6.63
N SER A 408 10.98 -6.98 -6.14
CA SER A 408 11.92 -5.95 -6.63
C SER A 408 13.37 -6.44 -6.55
N LYS A 409 13.75 -7.02 -5.41
CA LYS A 409 15.10 -7.58 -5.22
C LYS A 409 15.40 -8.73 -6.14
N ILE A 410 14.45 -9.64 -6.37
CA ILE A 410 14.63 -10.73 -7.34
C ILE A 410 14.88 -10.12 -8.72
N ARG A 411 14.04 -9.19 -9.19
CA ARG A 411 14.20 -8.50 -10.47
C ARG A 411 15.54 -7.78 -10.61
N ALA A 412 16.02 -7.14 -9.55
CA ALA A 412 17.30 -6.42 -9.56
C ALA A 412 18.53 -7.34 -9.65
N ASN A 413 18.39 -8.62 -9.35
CA ASN A 413 19.49 -9.59 -9.31
C ASN A 413 19.32 -10.75 -10.32
N THR A 414 18.27 -10.74 -11.14
CA THR A 414 18.09 -11.68 -12.24
C THR A 414 18.25 -10.96 -13.58
N SER A 415 18.71 -11.67 -14.61
CA SER A 415 18.77 -11.13 -15.96
C SER A 415 17.42 -11.25 -16.68
N LYS A 416 17.19 -10.40 -17.69
CA LYS A 416 15.97 -10.44 -18.52
C LYS A 416 15.68 -11.82 -19.13
N ASN A 417 16.73 -12.58 -19.40
CA ASN A 417 16.68 -13.91 -20.02
C ASN A 417 16.87 -15.06 -19.01
N ALA A 418 16.84 -14.79 -17.70
CA ALA A 418 17.10 -15.80 -16.67
C ALA A 418 16.10 -16.97 -16.77
N SER A 419 16.59 -18.21 -16.69
CA SER A 419 15.73 -19.41 -16.68
C SER A 419 14.89 -19.48 -15.40
N VAL A 420 13.76 -20.20 -15.43
CA VAL A 420 12.89 -20.42 -14.26
C VAL A 420 13.70 -20.89 -13.04
N ASN A 421 14.53 -21.91 -13.23
CA ASN A 421 15.38 -22.44 -12.16
C ASN A 421 16.42 -21.44 -11.64
N SER A 422 16.93 -20.57 -12.51
CA SER A 422 17.86 -19.50 -12.11
C SER A 422 17.15 -18.46 -11.23
N ILE A 423 15.94 -18.03 -11.63
CA ILE A 423 15.12 -17.08 -10.85
C ILE A 423 14.78 -17.68 -9.47
N ILE A 424 14.33 -18.94 -9.41
CA ILE A 424 14.01 -19.62 -8.15
C ILE A 424 15.26 -19.68 -7.24
N LYS A 425 16.40 -20.13 -7.76
CA LYS A 425 17.65 -20.21 -6.98
C LYS A 425 18.08 -18.84 -6.46
N GLN A 426 17.99 -17.82 -7.30
CA GLN A 426 18.35 -16.46 -6.95
C GLN A 426 17.42 -15.89 -5.86
N ALA A 427 16.12 -16.19 -5.91
CA ALA A 427 15.16 -15.80 -4.88
C ALA A 427 15.53 -16.37 -3.49
N TYR A 428 15.80 -17.67 -3.41
CA TYR A 428 16.25 -18.29 -2.14
C TYR A 428 17.62 -17.76 -1.70
N PHE A 429 18.55 -17.49 -2.61
CA PHE A 429 19.85 -16.91 -2.29
C PHE A 429 19.70 -15.51 -1.65
N ILE A 430 18.91 -14.62 -2.26
CA ILE A 430 18.69 -13.26 -1.76
C ILE A 430 18.05 -13.27 -0.38
N MET A 431 17.07 -14.16 -0.16
CA MET A 431 16.34 -14.23 1.10
C MET A 431 17.18 -14.78 2.25
N ASN A 432 18.17 -15.62 1.95
CA ASN A 432 19.04 -16.26 2.94
C ASN A 432 20.35 -15.50 3.23
N HIS A 433 20.65 -14.42 2.49
CA HIS A 433 21.87 -13.63 2.67
C HIS A 433 21.58 -12.20 3.15
N ASP A 434 22.36 -11.72 4.13
CA ASP A 434 22.22 -10.37 4.67
C ASP A 434 22.77 -9.33 3.66
N PRO A 435 21.94 -8.40 3.13
CA PRO A 435 22.36 -7.42 2.14
C PRO A 435 23.30 -6.34 2.72
N THR A 436 23.59 -6.36 4.03
CA THR A 436 24.44 -5.36 4.71
C THR A 436 25.77 -5.13 3.98
N PHE A 437 26.41 -6.18 3.46
CA PHE A 437 27.66 -6.03 2.69
C PHE A 437 27.44 -5.27 1.38
N LYS A 438 26.41 -5.61 0.59
CA LYS A 438 26.09 -4.96 -0.70
C LYS A 438 25.66 -3.49 -0.50
N ASN A 439 24.81 -3.25 0.51
CA ASN A 439 24.29 -1.92 0.84
C ASN A 439 25.37 -0.95 1.30
N THR A 440 26.49 -1.44 1.85
CA THR A 440 27.64 -0.61 2.25
C THR A 440 28.36 0.03 1.04
N TYR A 441 28.23 -0.56 -0.15
CA TYR A 441 28.93 -0.12 -1.37
C TYR A 441 28.00 0.38 -2.49
N CYS A 442 26.67 0.35 -2.29
CA CYS A 442 25.72 0.91 -3.24
C CYS A 442 25.73 2.45 -3.15
N LYS A 443 25.90 3.13 -4.29
CA LYS A 443 25.67 4.57 -4.36
C LYS A 443 24.19 4.82 -4.12
N THR A 444 23.89 5.58 -3.09
CA THR A 444 22.54 6.02 -2.79
C THR A 444 22.13 7.16 -3.74
N GLN A 445 20.84 7.19 -4.08
CA GLN A 445 20.21 8.16 -4.94
C GLN A 445 19.17 8.90 -4.10
N GLN A 446 19.25 10.23 -4.09
CA GLN A 446 18.26 11.08 -3.46
C GLN A 446 17.07 11.28 -4.39
N TYR A 447 15.90 11.54 -3.81
CA TYR A 447 14.75 11.95 -4.60
C TYR A 447 15.04 13.24 -5.39
N SER A 448 14.53 13.34 -6.61
CA SER A 448 14.88 14.43 -7.53
C SER A 448 14.44 15.83 -7.04
N TYR A 449 13.45 15.90 -6.15
CA TYR A 449 13.00 17.16 -5.57
C TYR A 449 13.45 17.29 -4.12
N THR A 450 14.02 18.46 -3.80
CA THR A 450 14.32 18.83 -2.42
C THR A 450 13.07 19.39 -1.72
N LYS A 451 13.09 19.45 -0.38
CA LYS A 451 12.04 20.11 0.40
C LYS A 451 11.78 21.55 -0.05
N LYS A 452 12.85 22.31 -0.33
CA LYS A 452 12.74 23.70 -0.82
C LYS A 452 12.02 23.76 -2.16
N THR A 453 12.33 22.85 -3.08
CA THR A 453 11.66 22.75 -4.37
C THR A 453 10.20 22.35 -4.22
N LEU A 454 9.88 21.43 -3.30
CA LEU A 454 8.49 21.08 -2.97
C LEU A 454 7.72 22.28 -2.41
N ASP A 455 8.27 23.04 -1.47
CA ASP A 455 7.63 24.25 -0.92
C ASP A 455 7.33 25.28 -2.02
N PHE A 456 8.24 25.46 -2.98
CA PHE A 456 8.02 26.27 -4.16
C PHE A 456 6.86 25.74 -5.03
N LEU A 457 6.85 24.43 -5.31
CA LEU A 457 5.80 23.80 -6.10
C LEU A 457 4.42 23.83 -5.40
N TYR A 458 4.38 23.75 -4.06
CA TYR A 458 3.17 23.92 -3.27
C TYR A 458 2.58 25.33 -3.45
N ASN A 459 3.41 26.37 -3.37
CA ASN A 459 2.99 27.75 -3.64
C ASN A 459 2.51 27.93 -5.09
N LYS A 460 3.16 27.28 -6.06
CA LYS A 460 2.77 27.33 -7.48
C LYS A 460 1.42 26.64 -7.70
N THR A 461 1.20 25.52 -7.02
CA THR A 461 -0.07 24.79 -7.04
C THR A 461 -1.17 25.57 -6.35
N ALA A 462 -0.90 26.21 -5.20
CA ALA A 462 -1.83 27.11 -4.53
C ALA A 462 -2.27 28.25 -5.46
N LEU A 463 -1.33 28.85 -6.20
CA LEU A 463 -1.64 29.89 -7.19
C LEU A 463 -2.56 29.39 -8.31
N PHE A 464 -2.29 28.18 -8.84
CA PHE A 464 -3.18 27.51 -9.80
C PHE A 464 -4.59 27.35 -9.21
N LEU A 465 -4.70 26.81 -8.00
CA LEU A 465 -5.98 26.54 -7.37
C LEU A 465 -6.78 27.82 -7.12
N VAL A 466 -6.14 28.93 -6.69
CA VAL A 466 -6.82 30.24 -6.56
C VAL A 466 -7.41 30.69 -7.90
N GLN A 467 -6.64 30.58 -8.99
CA GLN A 467 -7.13 30.95 -10.33
C GLN A 467 -8.25 30.01 -10.79
N HIS A 468 -8.14 28.72 -10.51
CA HIS A 468 -9.16 27.72 -10.84
C HIS A 468 -10.48 28.02 -10.11
N PHE A 469 -10.43 28.26 -8.79
CA PHE A 469 -11.62 28.63 -8.02
C PHE A 469 -12.19 30.00 -8.42
N GLN A 470 -11.36 30.96 -8.82
CA GLN A 470 -11.82 32.21 -9.39
C GLN A 470 -12.65 31.97 -10.66
N SER A 471 -12.17 31.11 -11.57
CA SER A 471 -12.93 30.72 -12.76
C SER A 471 -14.24 30.01 -12.42
N ILE A 472 -14.23 29.10 -11.44
CA ILE A 472 -15.47 28.44 -10.94
C ILE A 472 -16.47 29.48 -10.42
N PHE A 473 -15.98 30.48 -9.67
CA PHE A 473 -16.82 31.52 -9.09
C PHE A 473 -17.55 32.33 -10.17
N TYR A 474 -16.84 32.75 -11.23
CA TYR A 474 -17.41 33.52 -12.33
C TYR A 474 -18.22 32.67 -13.33
N ASN A 475 -17.95 31.36 -13.41
CA ASN A 475 -18.72 30.44 -14.25
C ASN A 475 -19.88 29.76 -13.52
N ARG A 476 -20.22 30.18 -12.29
CA ARG A 476 -21.19 29.49 -11.42
C ARG A 476 -22.57 29.24 -12.05
N GLU A 477 -23.01 30.11 -12.96
CA GLU A 477 -24.30 30.01 -13.66
C GLU A 477 -24.23 29.16 -14.94
N LYS A 478 -23.03 28.82 -15.42
CA LYS A 478 -22.81 28.08 -16.68
C LYS A 478 -22.76 26.55 -16.49
N ASN A 479 -22.85 26.07 -15.25
CA ASN A 479 -22.85 24.64 -14.93
C ASN A 479 -24.26 24.06 -15.14
N ILE A 480 -24.53 23.57 -16.34
CA ILE A 480 -25.88 23.17 -16.77
C ILE A 480 -26.06 21.64 -16.65
N PRO A 481 -27.08 21.14 -15.93
CA PRO A 481 -27.49 19.75 -16.01
C PRO A 481 -28.04 19.45 -17.42
N LYS A 482 -27.50 18.44 -18.11
CA LYS A 482 -28.04 18.02 -19.41
C LYS A 482 -29.22 17.08 -19.19
N SER A 483 -30.43 17.53 -19.56
CA SER A 483 -31.63 16.68 -19.55
C SER A 483 -31.61 15.71 -20.74
N ASN A 484 -32.06 14.47 -20.51
CA ASN A 484 -32.32 13.53 -21.58
C ASN A 484 -33.60 13.98 -22.32
N LYS A 485 -33.44 14.52 -23.54
CA LYS A 485 -34.53 15.06 -24.38
C LYS A 485 -35.73 14.09 -24.55
N ASN A 486 -35.53 12.79 -24.36
CA ASN A 486 -36.55 11.76 -24.62
C ASN A 486 -37.35 11.29 -23.40
N LYS A 487 -37.09 11.73 -22.16
CA LYS A 487 -37.89 11.33 -20.98
C LYS A 487 -37.94 12.45 -19.93
N LYS A 488 -38.97 13.31 -19.98
CA LYS A 488 -39.25 14.45 -19.07
C LYS A 488 -39.34 14.13 -17.55
N LYS A 489 -39.10 12.88 -17.11
CA LYS A 489 -39.18 12.43 -15.71
C LYS A 489 -37.88 11.82 -15.14
N LYS A 490 -36.75 11.79 -15.87
CA LYS A 490 -35.48 11.24 -15.35
C LYS A 490 -34.51 12.34 -14.90
N LEU A 491 -33.90 12.14 -13.74
CA LEU A 491 -32.83 13.02 -13.23
C LEU A 491 -31.67 13.15 -14.23
N PRO A 492 -30.98 14.31 -14.28
CA PRO A 492 -29.82 14.51 -15.14
C PRO A 492 -28.70 13.53 -14.79
N THR A 493 -28.17 12.84 -15.81
CA THR A 493 -27.06 11.88 -15.63
C THR A 493 -25.70 12.47 -16.03
N THR A 494 -25.70 13.66 -16.63
CA THR A 494 -24.52 14.34 -17.17
C THR A 494 -24.59 15.82 -16.84
N TYR A 495 -23.46 16.39 -16.42
CA TYR A 495 -23.29 17.78 -16.07
C TYR A 495 -22.13 18.38 -16.88
N TYR A 496 -22.28 19.61 -17.33
CA TYR A 496 -21.18 20.36 -17.93
C TYR A 496 -20.44 21.14 -16.85
N LEU A 497 -19.14 20.91 -16.71
CA LEU A 497 -18.25 21.66 -15.84
C LEU A 497 -17.57 22.74 -16.67
N ALA A 498 -17.97 23.99 -16.48
CA ALA A 498 -17.59 25.09 -17.36
C ALA A 498 -16.10 25.43 -17.25
N THR A 499 -15.50 25.33 -16.07
CA THR A 499 -14.07 25.64 -15.87
C THR A 499 -13.16 24.55 -16.43
N LEU A 500 -13.62 23.30 -16.41
CA LEU A 500 -12.92 22.18 -17.06
C LEU A 500 -13.26 22.04 -18.55
N GLU A 501 -14.30 22.71 -19.05
CA GLU A 501 -14.82 22.59 -20.42
C GLU A 501 -15.17 21.14 -20.80
N LYS A 502 -15.65 20.35 -19.83
CA LYS A 502 -15.91 18.91 -19.99
C LYS A 502 -17.31 18.54 -19.53
N ASN A 503 -17.89 17.56 -20.23
CA ASN A 503 -19.08 16.88 -19.76
C ASN A 503 -18.67 15.73 -18.84
N VAL A 504 -19.17 15.73 -17.62
CA VAL A 504 -18.94 14.67 -16.64
C VAL A 504 -20.23 13.93 -16.34
N ASN A 505 -20.12 12.63 -16.08
CA ASN A 505 -21.24 11.84 -15.57
C ASN A 505 -21.30 11.90 -14.03
N LEU A 506 -22.34 11.33 -13.45
CA LEU A 506 -22.55 11.28 -11.98
C LEU A 506 -21.40 10.66 -11.18
N ARG A 507 -20.47 9.91 -11.81
CA ARG A 507 -19.30 9.33 -11.12
C ARG A 507 -18.33 10.41 -10.61
N HIS A 508 -18.35 11.60 -11.20
CA HIS A 508 -17.45 12.71 -10.86
C HIS A 508 -18.06 13.66 -9.82
N LEU A 509 -19.32 13.43 -9.43
CA LEU A 509 -20.05 14.27 -8.50
C LEU A 509 -20.22 13.56 -7.15
N LEU A 510 -20.56 14.30 -6.09
CA LEU A 510 -20.87 13.69 -4.80
C LEU A 510 -22.04 12.70 -4.92
N THR A 511 -22.02 11.65 -4.09
CA THR A 511 -23.04 10.59 -4.09
C THR A 511 -24.46 11.13 -3.96
N ALA A 512 -24.65 12.28 -3.31
CA ALA A 512 -25.93 12.98 -3.20
C ALA A 512 -26.59 13.25 -4.57
N TYR A 513 -25.81 13.56 -5.62
CA TYR A 513 -26.31 13.79 -6.99
C TYR A 513 -26.82 12.51 -7.67
N SER A 514 -26.52 11.33 -7.12
CA SER A 514 -27.02 10.04 -7.60
C SER A 514 -28.26 9.54 -6.83
N THR A 515 -28.80 10.35 -5.91
CA THR A 515 -29.98 10.00 -5.12
C THR A 515 -31.27 10.53 -5.73
N ALA A 516 -32.42 10.12 -5.19
CA ALA A 516 -33.73 10.67 -5.57
C ALA A 516 -33.90 12.15 -5.18
N HIS A 517 -33.07 12.66 -4.26
CA HIS A 517 -33.12 14.02 -3.72
C HIS A 517 -31.77 14.73 -3.96
N PRO A 518 -31.49 15.16 -5.21
CA PRO A 518 -30.23 15.81 -5.54
C PRO A 518 -30.10 17.16 -4.80
N PRO A 519 -28.87 17.64 -4.55
CA PRO A 519 -28.68 18.87 -3.80
C PRO A 519 -29.35 20.09 -4.45
N HIS A 520 -30.21 20.77 -3.69
CA HIS A 520 -30.86 22.03 -4.09
C HIS A 520 -30.31 23.22 -3.30
N PRO A 521 -30.01 24.37 -3.95
CA PRO A 521 -29.51 25.57 -3.26
C PRO A 521 -30.40 26.00 -2.09
N GLY A 522 -29.79 26.33 -0.95
CA GLY A 522 -30.49 26.91 0.21
C GLY A 522 -31.31 25.95 1.10
N LEU A 523 -31.46 24.68 0.72
CA LEU A 523 -32.28 23.70 1.46
C LEU A 523 -31.44 22.53 2.01
N CYS A 524 -31.92 21.80 3.01
CA CYS A 524 -31.34 20.53 3.45
C CYS A 524 -31.67 19.43 2.44
N ASP A 525 -30.68 18.61 2.06
CA ASP A 525 -30.86 17.55 1.06
C ASP A 525 -31.78 16.41 1.56
N SER A 526 -31.90 16.24 2.87
CA SER A 526 -32.74 15.18 3.47
C SER A 526 -34.15 15.63 3.79
N CYS A 527 -34.33 16.84 4.35
CA CYS A 527 -35.64 17.29 4.85
C CYS A 527 -36.21 18.51 4.12
N GLY A 528 -35.49 19.07 3.14
CA GLY A 528 -35.97 20.20 2.34
C GLY A 528 -36.15 21.53 3.09
N ARG A 529 -35.71 21.61 4.37
CA ARG A 529 -35.80 22.83 5.18
C ARG A 529 -34.62 23.77 4.92
N SER A 530 -34.80 25.07 5.15
CA SER A 530 -33.70 26.04 5.05
C SER A 530 -32.56 25.68 6.01
N LEU A 531 -31.31 25.75 5.52
CA LEU A 531 -30.12 25.44 6.32
C LEU A 531 -29.87 26.56 7.34
N VAL A 532 -30.43 26.41 8.55
CA VAL A 532 -29.92 27.13 9.73
C VAL A 532 -28.70 26.36 10.22
N MET A 533 -27.53 27.01 10.22
CA MET A 533 -26.24 26.43 10.64
C MET A 533 -26.38 25.70 11.98
N LYS A 534 -26.39 24.36 11.96
CA LYS A 534 -25.82 23.51 13.02
C LYS A 534 -25.71 22.04 12.60
N MET A 535 -24.48 21.58 12.80
CA MET A 535 -24.00 20.21 13.00
C MET A 535 -23.88 19.23 11.83
N ALA A 536 -22.68 18.63 11.85
CA ALA A 536 -22.22 17.42 11.21
C ALA A 536 -22.93 16.20 11.77
N TRP A 537 -23.32 15.24 10.92
CA TRP A 537 -23.69 13.90 11.33
C TRP A 537 -23.15 12.85 10.36
N SER A 538 -22.60 11.82 10.97
CA SER A 538 -21.85 10.69 10.45
C SER A 538 -22.70 9.41 10.30
N LEU A 539 -22.18 8.52 9.46
CA LEU A 539 -22.24 7.04 9.45
C LEU A 539 -23.54 6.21 9.52
N PHE A 540 -24.75 6.73 9.77
CA PHE A 540 -25.90 5.81 9.97
C PHE A 540 -26.56 5.24 8.68
N ALA A 541 -26.25 5.78 7.50
CA ALA A 541 -26.83 5.34 6.22
C ALA A 541 -26.09 4.16 5.55
N ALA A 542 -24.95 3.73 6.11
CA ALA A 542 -24.04 2.77 5.49
C ALA A 542 -24.55 1.31 5.49
N MET A 543 -25.24 0.88 6.56
CA MET A 543 -25.58 -0.54 6.76
C MET A 543 -26.48 -1.14 5.65
N LYS A 544 -27.51 -0.42 5.17
CA LYS A 544 -28.40 -0.94 4.11
C LYS A 544 -27.70 -1.09 2.74
N GLY A 545 -26.70 -0.26 2.45
CA GLY A 545 -25.91 -0.35 1.21
C GLY A 545 -24.94 -1.54 1.20
N ILE A 546 -24.39 -1.86 2.38
CA ILE A 546 -23.49 -2.99 2.59
C ILE A 546 -24.21 -4.32 2.29
N PHE A 547 -25.40 -4.54 2.87
CA PHE A 547 -26.18 -5.78 2.66
C PHE A 547 -26.48 -6.09 1.18
N LYS A 548 -26.88 -5.08 0.40
CA LYS A 548 -27.22 -5.27 -1.03
C LYS A 548 -26.00 -5.63 -1.88
N ASN A 549 -24.83 -5.10 -1.55
CA ASN A 549 -23.60 -5.38 -2.29
C ASN A 549 -22.97 -6.72 -1.88
N ILE A 550 -23.10 -7.13 -0.62
CA ILE A 550 -22.74 -8.48 -0.16
C ILE A 550 -23.54 -9.54 -0.92
N GLN A 551 -24.86 -9.39 -1.03
CA GLN A 551 -25.70 -10.34 -1.78
C GLN A 551 -25.25 -10.47 -3.26
N LYS A 552 -24.96 -9.35 -3.92
CA LYS A 552 -24.44 -9.36 -5.30
C LYS A 552 -23.06 -10.01 -5.41
N PHE A 553 -22.25 -9.92 -4.37
CA PHE A 553 -20.95 -10.58 -4.30
C PHE A 553 -21.10 -12.10 -4.14
N LEU A 554 -21.95 -12.55 -3.22
CA LEU A 554 -22.25 -13.98 -3.00
C LEU A 554 -22.76 -14.63 -4.29
N THR A 555 -23.70 -13.99 -5.00
CA THR A 555 -24.20 -14.49 -6.29
C THR A 555 -23.11 -14.62 -7.37
N ARG A 556 -22.02 -13.85 -7.30
CA ARG A 556 -20.89 -13.99 -8.23
C ARG A 556 -19.96 -15.14 -7.86
N ILE A 557 -19.74 -15.37 -6.56
CA ILE A 557 -18.99 -16.55 -6.10
C ILE A 557 -19.72 -17.83 -6.57
N GLU A 558 -21.05 -17.84 -6.46
CA GLU A 558 -21.91 -18.96 -6.90
C GLU A 558 -21.87 -19.22 -8.40
N LYS A 559 -21.72 -18.17 -9.23
CA LYS A 559 -21.80 -18.26 -10.70
C LYS A 559 -20.45 -18.48 -11.40
N GLY A 560 -19.33 -18.40 -10.69
CA GLY A 560 -18.01 -18.56 -11.29
C GLY A 560 -17.67 -20.03 -11.55
N ALA A 561 -17.56 -20.44 -12.82
CA ALA A 561 -16.94 -21.70 -13.20
C ALA A 561 -15.54 -21.85 -12.55
N ASP A 562 -15.03 -23.08 -12.46
CA ASP A 562 -13.72 -23.40 -11.86
C ASP A 562 -12.51 -22.83 -12.61
N THR A 563 -12.75 -22.11 -13.71
CA THR A 563 -11.77 -21.41 -14.52
C THR A 563 -11.95 -19.90 -14.44
N LEU A 564 -10.83 -19.18 -14.23
CA LEU A 564 -10.75 -17.72 -14.32
C LEU A 564 -11.11 -17.30 -15.75
N ILE A 565 -12.26 -16.65 -15.92
CA ILE A 565 -12.63 -15.99 -17.17
C ILE A 565 -12.08 -14.55 -17.12
N GLU A 566 -11.57 -14.04 -18.26
CA GLU A 566 -11.08 -12.66 -18.46
C GLU A 566 -12.00 -11.58 -17.84
N GLU A 567 -13.31 -11.81 -17.77
CA GLU A 567 -14.26 -10.89 -17.15
C GLU A 567 -14.01 -10.57 -15.65
N ASN A 568 -13.25 -11.42 -14.94
CA ASN A 568 -12.91 -11.28 -13.51
C ASN A 568 -11.63 -10.49 -13.25
N LEU A 569 -10.78 -10.32 -14.26
CA LEU A 569 -9.64 -9.44 -14.21
C LEU A 569 -10.15 -8.03 -14.55
N ASP A 570 -9.67 -7.01 -13.85
CA ASP A 570 -9.76 -5.68 -14.45
C ASP A 570 -8.86 -5.75 -15.71
N ASP A 571 -9.32 -5.24 -16.86
CA ASP A 571 -8.48 -4.96 -18.05
C ASP A 571 -7.51 -3.81 -17.72
N ASP A 572 -6.79 -3.97 -16.62
CA ASP A 572 -5.53 -3.30 -16.40
C ASP A 572 -4.48 -4.25 -16.94
N SER A 573 -4.55 -4.57 -18.24
CA SER A 573 -3.31 -4.90 -18.89
C SER A 573 -2.40 -3.70 -18.62
N ASP A 574 -1.38 -3.94 -17.81
CA ASP A 574 -0.16 -3.13 -17.77
C ASP A 574 0.56 -3.31 -19.12
N ASP A 575 -0.19 -3.11 -20.22
CA ASP A 575 0.35 -2.77 -21.51
C ASP A 575 0.82 -1.33 -21.41
N GLU A 576 1.95 -1.24 -20.71
CA GLU A 576 2.81 -0.08 -20.60
C GLU A 576 3.24 0.34 -22.00
N GLU A 577 2.49 1.26 -22.61
CA GLU A 577 3.15 2.38 -23.27
C GLU A 577 3.62 3.34 -22.17
N ASN A 578 4.67 2.95 -21.45
CA ASN A 578 5.46 3.88 -20.64
C ASN A 578 6.16 4.81 -21.63
N VAL A 579 5.53 5.97 -21.91
CA VAL A 579 6.30 7.14 -22.34
C VAL A 579 7.26 7.41 -21.18
N GLU A 580 8.57 7.46 -21.46
CA GLU A 580 9.57 7.82 -20.45
C GLU A 580 9.19 9.19 -19.86
N GLU A 581 8.62 9.19 -18.66
CA GLU A 581 8.37 10.39 -17.87
C GLU A 581 9.67 10.70 -17.12
N GLU A 582 10.28 11.83 -17.47
CA GLU A 582 11.44 12.35 -16.76
C GLU A 582 11.02 13.41 -15.73
N PHE A 583 11.87 13.64 -14.74
CA PHE A 583 11.69 14.76 -13.83
C PHE A 583 11.93 16.07 -14.56
N GLU A 584 11.02 17.02 -14.43
CA GLU A 584 11.21 18.34 -15.01
C GLU A 584 12.19 19.17 -14.16
N GLU A 585 13.15 19.81 -14.81
CA GLU A 585 13.92 20.88 -14.20
C GLU A 585 13.00 22.06 -13.87
N VAL A 586 13.05 22.50 -12.61
CA VAL A 586 12.17 23.56 -12.11
C VAL A 586 13.00 24.81 -11.82
N GLU A 587 12.82 25.85 -12.63
CA GLU A 587 13.36 27.18 -12.31
C GLU A 587 12.56 27.80 -11.13
N GLU A 588 13.23 27.94 -9.99
CA GLU A 588 12.67 28.52 -8.76
C GLU A 588 12.65 30.05 -8.84
N VAL A 589 11.54 30.62 -9.31
CA VAL A 589 11.27 32.07 -9.28
C VAL A 589 10.38 32.40 -8.08
N ASP A 590 10.69 33.42 -7.27
CA ASP A 590 9.81 33.74 -6.13
C ASP A 590 8.42 34.20 -6.60
N ILE A 591 7.42 33.34 -6.36
CA ILE A 591 6.01 33.54 -6.69
C ILE A 591 5.17 33.93 -5.47
N SER A 592 5.77 33.99 -4.29
CA SER A 592 5.08 34.28 -3.03
C SER A 592 4.34 35.62 -3.07
N PRO A 593 4.92 36.73 -3.59
CA PRO A 593 4.22 38.00 -3.71
C PRO A 593 2.96 37.90 -4.57
N LYS A 594 3.06 37.20 -5.71
CA LYS A 594 1.94 37.00 -6.65
C LYS A 594 0.83 36.13 -6.05
N LEU A 595 1.20 35.10 -5.28
CA LEU A 595 0.24 34.28 -4.55
C LEU A 595 -0.51 35.09 -3.49
N ILE A 596 0.21 35.86 -2.67
CA ILE A 596 -0.39 36.73 -1.64
C ILE A 596 -1.34 37.75 -2.28
N GLU A 597 -0.92 38.40 -3.37
CA GLU A 597 -1.76 39.34 -4.11
C GLU A 597 -3.06 38.67 -4.58
N LYS A 598 -2.97 37.49 -5.21
CA LYS A 598 -4.13 36.74 -5.69
C LYS A 598 -5.02 36.26 -4.55
N MET A 599 -4.46 35.85 -3.41
CA MET A 599 -5.23 35.49 -2.22
C MET A 599 -5.96 36.69 -1.63
N ASN A 600 -5.34 37.88 -1.65
CA ASN A 600 -5.98 39.11 -1.19
C ASN A 600 -7.10 39.58 -2.15
N GLN A 601 -7.06 39.17 -3.42
CA GLN A 601 -8.13 39.43 -4.39
C GLN A 601 -9.37 38.55 -4.17
N ILE A 602 -9.28 37.46 -3.40
CA ILE A 602 -10.41 36.54 -3.14
C ILE A 602 -11.64 37.26 -2.58
N LYS A 603 -11.44 38.26 -1.71
CA LYS A 603 -12.55 39.03 -1.11
C LYS A 603 -13.43 39.72 -2.17
N TYR A 604 -12.87 40.06 -3.33
CA TYR A 604 -13.57 40.76 -4.40
C TYR A 604 -14.31 39.86 -5.40
N TRP A 605 -14.23 38.54 -5.28
CA TRP A 605 -14.89 37.67 -6.26
C TRP A 605 -16.40 37.87 -6.30
#